data_AF-H2C3R3-F1
#
_entry.id   AF-H2C3R3-F1
#
_cell.length_a   1.000
_cell.length_b   1.000
_cell.length_c   1.000
_cell.angle_alpha   90.00
_cell.angle_beta   90.00
_cell.angle_gamma   90.00
#
_symmetry.space_group_name_H-M   'P 1'
#
loop_
_entity.id
_entity.type
_entity.pdbx_description
1 polymer ?
#
loop_
_entity_poly.entity_id
_entity_poly.type
_entity_poly.pdbx_seq_one_letter_code
_entity_poly.pdbx_strand_id
1 'polypeptide(L)'
;MNGSLVFSALSLTKITNPPKRVLKVMRREDISEEGTPRYEYFRGVEGDVVLDMTDMRGIEDMGDRLKVLPGTPWSDVMKHSVETFGLMEASVGGSVAFSDAGFGFNEFGPISRRVEVEAMLSGQTYVGEYRGGVILSVTLRKDPRPLEYRKLERDFEFLIQRVRYWFSYSLPPFRDVTVIKNGNKATLYVAYPKSREALLSEKLEGMTPTSSYSFELGNYRFRYFGELRTESLSGTQFPDAEKICLFVRKDVTRFVVLSSTPLDFPQGVVLYPYSTEGRTDLFQGCILCGRCVSVCPHGQQRGNKDYTPLGFFIASVNGREEEYANCHMCGKCDEVCPAKLDIVGRLKGKAKLRSHEIDVVLNFPAKKVILLTPISRELKKELVDVLNLLSSLGMKLGVLTLNVPLEKLVKGELELSLPQEVEQIYTLTPEEAYYLVQLRSRRVMDVSFLYDELPEPLKKSVTDKRVHRPCFYKGRTKGEEKCSFALLELVNGEPTSTPSVGAEITLCPLAGKKLGIPSYLDVITPSTEGKQGARGVSDEILRTFKEREKVMKDMEWYEGLDDTLIQDYVRGLLRGVLKGKGVGDLISLYLGLGDLFKSSEEEWLLKIIEEEVRREIMN
;
A
#
# COMPACT_ATOMS: atom_id res chain seq x y z
N MET A 1 4.90 24.80 3.74
CA MET A 1 3.70 24.76 2.88
C MET A 1 2.59 24.15 3.71
N ASN A 2 1.57 24.91 4.09
CA ASN A 2 0.62 24.51 5.16
C ASN A 2 -0.72 23.92 4.66
N GLY A 3 -0.84 23.55 3.39
CA GLY A 3 -2.03 22.91 2.84
C GLY A 3 -1.80 21.48 2.40
N SER A 4 -2.68 20.55 2.82
CA SER A 4 -2.68 19.20 2.22
C SER A 4 -3.30 19.27 0.83
N LEU A 5 -2.52 18.83 -0.16
CA LEU A 5 -2.88 18.87 -1.57
C LEU A 5 -4.08 17.98 -1.87
N VAL A 6 -4.23 16.84 -1.18
CA VAL A 6 -5.32 15.89 -1.45
C VAL A 6 -6.71 16.55 -1.37
N PHE A 7 -6.87 17.53 -0.48
CA PHE A 7 -8.16 18.21 -0.28
C PHE A 7 -8.42 19.35 -1.26
N SER A 8 -7.49 19.63 -2.18
CA SER A 8 -7.75 20.52 -3.33
C SER A 8 -8.63 19.86 -4.40
N ALA A 9 -8.67 18.53 -4.47
CA ALA A 9 -9.55 17.81 -5.39
C ALA A 9 -10.99 17.85 -4.84
N LEU A 10 -11.89 18.49 -5.57
CA LEU A 10 -13.32 18.58 -5.21
C LEU A 10 -14.17 17.54 -5.91
N SER A 11 -13.78 17.13 -7.11
CA SER A 11 -14.39 16.04 -7.90
C SER A 11 -13.38 15.56 -8.93
N LEU A 12 -13.73 14.59 -9.79
CA LEU A 12 -12.85 14.04 -10.83
C LEU A 12 -12.40 15.08 -11.89
N THR A 13 -13.12 16.19 -11.98
CA THR A 13 -12.88 17.23 -13.00
C THR A 13 -12.67 18.61 -12.39
N LYS A 14 -12.63 18.70 -11.05
CA LYS A 14 -12.54 19.97 -10.35
C LYS A 14 -11.44 19.92 -9.29
N ILE A 15 -10.49 20.82 -9.45
CA ILE A 15 -9.42 21.08 -8.49
C ILE A 15 -9.44 22.57 -8.13
N THR A 16 -9.21 22.89 -6.88
CA THR A 16 -9.08 24.27 -6.38
C THR A 16 -7.68 24.54 -5.86
N ASN A 17 -7.45 25.71 -5.29
CA ASN A 17 -6.23 25.93 -4.54
C ASN A 17 -6.17 24.97 -3.34
N PRO A 18 -4.98 24.47 -2.96
CA PRO A 18 -4.81 23.74 -1.71
C PRO A 18 -5.32 24.57 -0.53
N PRO A 19 -6.05 23.97 0.42
CA PRO A 19 -6.52 24.67 1.60
C PRO A 19 -5.35 25.25 2.39
N LYS A 20 -5.53 26.38 3.07
CA LYS A 20 -4.48 26.99 3.90
C LYS A 20 -4.12 26.13 5.11
N ARG A 21 -5.07 25.32 5.58
CA ARG A 21 -4.91 24.43 6.73
C ARG A 21 -5.83 23.22 6.61
N VAL A 22 -5.36 22.06 7.07
CA VAL A 22 -6.17 20.85 7.22
C VAL A 22 -6.05 20.33 8.64
N LEU A 23 -7.19 20.17 9.30
CA LEU A 23 -7.29 19.58 10.64
C LEU A 23 -7.75 18.14 10.50
N LYS A 24 -6.93 17.20 10.94
CA LYS A 24 -7.34 15.80 11.03
C LYS A 24 -8.29 15.64 12.20
N VAL A 25 -9.51 15.15 11.94
CA VAL A 25 -10.55 14.97 12.94
C VAL A 25 -10.86 13.50 13.10
N MET A 26 -10.55 12.95 14.27
CA MET A 26 -10.90 11.59 14.68
C MET A 26 -12.04 11.59 15.71
N ARG A 27 -12.19 12.70 16.44
CA ARG A 27 -13.18 12.94 17.48
C ARG A 27 -13.50 14.43 17.57
N ARG A 28 -14.58 14.75 18.28
CA ARG A 28 -15.07 16.13 18.46
C ARG A 28 -13.98 17.09 18.93
N GLU A 29 -13.15 16.66 19.87
CA GLU A 29 -12.15 17.50 20.54
C GLU A 29 -11.02 17.97 19.60
N ASP A 30 -10.86 17.30 18.45
CA ASP A 30 -9.85 17.69 17.46
C ASP A 30 -10.27 18.94 16.66
N ILE A 31 -11.55 19.33 16.73
CA ILE A 31 -12.08 20.52 16.06
C ILE A 31 -11.76 21.75 16.90
N SER A 32 -10.71 22.47 16.50
CA SER A 32 -10.22 23.67 17.20
C SER A 32 -10.72 24.99 16.60
N GLU A 33 -11.24 24.97 15.37
CA GLU A 33 -11.77 26.13 14.66
C GLU A 33 -12.85 25.72 13.65
N GLU A 34 -13.59 26.70 13.13
CA GLU A 34 -14.55 26.45 12.05
C GLU A 34 -13.84 26.09 10.74
N GLY A 35 -14.42 25.15 10.01
CA GLY A 35 -13.86 24.70 8.74
C GLY A 35 -14.85 23.92 7.90
N THR A 36 -14.48 23.69 6.66
CA THR A 36 -15.28 22.94 5.69
C THR A 36 -15.03 21.45 5.87
N PRO A 37 -16.04 20.64 6.21
CA PRO A 37 -15.82 19.21 6.46
C PRO A 37 -15.60 18.44 5.16
N ARG A 38 -14.67 17.47 5.21
CA ARG A 38 -14.46 16.48 4.17
C ARG A 38 -14.70 15.08 4.71
N TYR A 39 -15.80 14.45 4.29
CA TYR A 39 -16.18 13.11 4.74
C TYR A 39 -15.64 11.98 3.85
N GLU A 40 -15.29 12.30 2.60
CA GLU A 40 -14.77 11.35 1.61
C GLU A 40 -13.89 12.05 0.56
N TYR A 41 -13.16 11.29 -0.25
CA TYR A 41 -12.17 11.86 -1.17
C TYR A 41 -12.72 12.24 -2.54
N PHE A 42 -13.73 11.52 -3.04
CA PHE A 42 -14.17 11.68 -4.44
C PHE A 42 -15.10 12.87 -4.66
N ARG A 43 -15.61 13.49 -3.59
CA ARG A 43 -16.38 14.73 -3.66
C ARG A 43 -16.16 15.63 -2.45
N GLY A 44 -16.27 16.94 -2.62
CA GLY A 44 -16.28 17.90 -1.53
C GLY A 44 -16.46 19.35 -1.97
N VAL A 45 -16.29 20.27 -1.03
CA VAL A 45 -16.46 21.71 -1.21
C VAL A 45 -15.14 22.42 -0.92
N GLU A 46 -14.91 23.54 -1.61
CA GLU A 46 -13.75 24.41 -1.36
C GLU A 46 -13.81 25.03 0.03
N GLY A 47 -12.66 25.16 0.68
CA GLY A 47 -12.54 25.84 1.97
C GLY A 47 -11.10 26.14 2.32
N ASP A 48 -10.87 27.28 2.97
CA ASP A 48 -9.54 27.70 3.45
C ASP A 48 -9.03 26.79 4.58
N VAL A 49 -9.94 26.38 5.48
CA VAL A 49 -9.71 25.39 6.53
C VAL A 49 -10.55 24.16 6.22
N VAL A 50 -9.92 23.01 6.05
CA VAL A 50 -10.62 21.74 5.83
C VAL A 50 -10.54 20.88 7.10
N LEU A 51 -11.70 20.37 7.53
CA LEU A 51 -11.77 19.35 8.57
C LEU A 51 -11.77 17.97 7.89
N ASP A 52 -10.67 17.26 7.96
CA ASP A 52 -10.54 15.90 7.42
C ASP A 52 -11.24 14.91 8.36
N MET A 53 -12.48 14.58 8.00
CA MET A 53 -13.36 13.65 8.71
C MET A 53 -13.28 12.23 8.14
N THR A 54 -12.44 11.98 7.13
CA THR A 54 -12.43 10.72 6.39
C THR A 54 -12.04 9.50 7.24
N ASP A 55 -11.34 9.74 8.35
CA ASP A 55 -10.93 8.71 9.33
C ASP A 55 -11.85 8.67 10.58
N MET A 56 -12.81 9.59 10.71
CA MET A 56 -13.81 9.58 11.80
C MET A 56 -14.88 8.52 11.52
N ARG A 57 -14.53 7.24 11.77
CA ARG A 57 -15.32 6.06 11.42
C ARG A 57 -15.64 5.21 12.63
N GLY A 58 -16.82 4.61 12.63
CA GLY A 58 -17.30 3.76 13.71
C GLY A 58 -18.82 3.64 13.69
N ILE A 59 -19.30 2.51 14.20
CA ILE A 59 -20.73 2.20 14.35
C ILE A 59 -20.93 1.75 15.79
N GLU A 60 -21.80 2.43 16.50
CA GLU A 60 -22.32 2.03 17.81
C GLU A 60 -23.75 1.54 17.63
N ASP A 61 -23.99 0.27 17.97
CA ASP A 61 -25.32 -0.33 17.92
C ASP A 61 -26.06 -0.07 19.24
N MET A 62 -27.12 0.73 19.17
CA MET A 62 -27.92 1.14 20.33
C MET A 62 -29.23 0.34 20.44
N GLY A 63 -29.34 -0.80 19.76
CA GLY A 63 -30.57 -1.61 19.73
C GLY A 63 -31.44 -1.28 18.51
N ASP A 64 -32.42 -0.39 18.67
CA ASP A 64 -33.34 0.04 17.59
C ASP A 64 -32.72 1.11 16.67
N ARG A 65 -31.59 1.67 17.07
CA ARG A 65 -30.85 2.71 16.34
C ARG A 65 -29.38 2.37 16.23
N LEU A 66 -28.71 3.05 15.30
CA LEU A 66 -27.26 3.06 15.15
C LEU A 66 -26.77 4.49 15.28
N LYS A 67 -25.75 4.72 16.11
CA LYS A 67 -24.96 5.96 16.06
C LYS A 67 -23.74 5.70 15.18
N VAL A 68 -23.65 6.42 14.07
CA VAL A 68 -22.62 6.22 13.06
C VAL A 68 -21.75 7.46 12.95
N LEU A 69 -20.43 7.28 12.99
CA LEU A 69 -19.49 8.37 12.77
C LEU A 69 -19.46 8.75 11.28
N PRO A 70 -19.32 10.05 10.95
CA PRO A 70 -19.69 10.60 9.65
C PRO A 70 -18.79 10.13 8.50
N GLY A 71 -17.54 9.76 8.75
CA GLY A 71 -16.63 9.22 7.73
C GLY A 71 -16.89 7.75 7.38
N THR A 72 -17.80 7.08 8.08
CA THR A 72 -18.11 5.65 7.86
C THR A 72 -18.82 5.47 6.51
N PRO A 73 -18.35 4.56 5.62
CA PRO A 73 -19.03 4.29 4.35
C PRO A 73 -20.31 3.47 4.55
N TRP A 74 -21.29 3.63 3.66
CA TRP A 74 -22.54 2.86 3.71
C TRP A 74 -22.33 1.35 3.60
N SER A 75 -21.27 0.91 2.92
CA SER A 75 -20.90 -0.51 2.84
C SER A 75 -20.73 -1.19 4.20
N ASP A 76 -20.34 -0.44 5.24
CA ASP A 76 -20.21 -0.96 6.59
C ASP A 76 -21.54 -0.96 7.34
N VAL A 77 -22.39 0.03 7.08
CA VAL A 77 -23.68 0.23 7.76
C VAL A 77 -24.76 -0.73 7.30
N MET A 78 -24.79 -1.09 6.01
CA MET A 78 -25.85 -1.94 5.45
C MET A 78 -25.95 -3.35 6.08
N LYS A 79 -24.95 -3.74 6.87
CA LYS A 79 -24.95 -4.98 7.67
C LYS A 79 -25.97 -4.96 8.81
N HIS A 80 -26.57 -3.80 9.14
CA HIS A 80 -27.38 -3.59 10.36
C HIS A 80 -28.88 -3.32 10.12
N SER A 81 -29.48 -3.74 9.00
CA SER A 81 -30.94 -3.61 8.73
C SER A 81 -31.50 -2.20 8.94
N VAL A 82 -30.81 -1.19 8.41
CA VAL A 82 -31.21 0.22 8.49
C VAL A 82 -32.39 0.54 7.57
N GLU A 83 -33.19 1.54 7.93
CA GLU A 83 -34.38 1.93 7.17
C GLU A 83 -34.10 2.69 5.87
N THR A 84 -32.91 3.28 5.76
CA THR A 84 -32.41 4.04 4.61
C THR A 84 -30.91 3.85 4.48
N PHE A 85 -30.40 3.89 3.26
CA PHE A 85 -28.97 3.83 2.96
C PHE A 85 -28.65 4.50 1.63
N GLY A 86 -27.42 4.99 1.49
CA GLY A 86 -26.90 5.65 0.28
C GLY A 86 -26.06 4.74 -0.60
N LEU A 87 -25.20 5.36 -1.40
CA LEU A 87 -24.26 4.67 -2.29
C LEU A 87 -23.15 4.00 -1.47
N MET A 88 -22.71 2.81 -1.88
CA MET A 88 -21.85 1.95 -1.05
C MET A 88 -20.55 2.62 -0.60
N GLU A 89 -19.87 3.29 -1.52
CA GLU A 89 -18.60 3.97 -1.27
C GLU A 89 -18.77 5.36 -0.63
N ALA A 90 -19.99 5.89 -0.60
CA ALA A 90 -20.25 7.17 0.00
C ALA A 90 -20.24 7.08 1.52
N SER A 91 -19.68 8.09 2.16
CA SER A 91 -19.75 8.27 3.62
C SER A 91 -21.17 8.64 4.07
N VAL A 92 -21.58 8.19 5.25
CA VAL A 92 -22.88 8.54 5.84
C VAL A 92 -22.99 10.05 6.04
N GLY A 93 -21.94 10.69 6.58
CA GLY A 93 -21.88 12.13 6.77
C GLY A 93 -21.96 12.91 5.46
N GLY A 94 -21.20 12.48 4.44
CA GLY A 94 -21.27 13.07 3.11
C GLY A 94 -22.67 12.96 2.49
N SER A 95 -23.32 11.80 2.64
CA SER A 95 -24.67 11.57 2.11
C SER A 95 -25.72 12.48 2.76
N VAL A 96 -25.58 12.78 4.05
CA VAL A 96 -26.44 13.75 4.75
C VAL A 96 -26.12 15.18 4.31
N ALA A 97 -24.84 15.55 4.29
CA ALA A 97 -24.38 16.89 3.95
C ALA A 97 -24.76 17.31 2.52
N PHE A 98 -24.59 16.41 1.55
CA PHE A 98 -24.98 16.61 0.16
C PHE A 98 -26.46 16.32 -0.12
N SER A 99 -27.23 15.94 0.91
CA SER A 99 -28.64 15.57 0.81
C SER A 99 -28.88 14.53 -0.28
N ASP A 100 -28.11 13.44 -0.29
CA ASP A 100 -28.20 12.40 -1.31
C ASP A 100 -29.57 11.70 -1.32
N ALA A 101 -29.96 11.20 -2.49
CA ALA A 101 -30.97 10.16 -2.58
C ALA A 101 -30.36 8.78 -2.28
N GLY A 102 -31.20 7.87 -1.81
CA GLY A 102 -30.81 6.50 -1.49
C GLY A 102 -32.04 5.63 -1.34
N PHE A 103 -31.88 4.46 -0.74
CA PHE A 103 -32.99 3.58 -0.42
C PHE A 103 -34.02 4.28 0.47
N GLY A 104 -35.29 4.25 0.06
CA GLY A 104 -36.38 4.90 0.75
C GLY A 104 -36.66 6.33 0.25
N PHE A 105 -36.04 6.75 -0.85
CA PHE A 105 -36.18 8.12 -1.36
C PHE A 105 -37.64 8.49 -1.70
N ASN A 106 -38.43 7.53 -2.18
CA ASN A 106 -39.85 7.76 -2.46
C ASN A 106 -40.63 8.13 -1.19
N GLU A 107 -40.42 7.40 -0.10
CA GLU A 107 -41.16 7.60 1.17
C GLU A 107 -40.60 8.77 1.99
N PHE A 108 -39.27 8.86 2.11
CA PHE A 108 -38.62 9.77 3.06
C PHE A 108 -38.03 11.02 2.38
N GLY A 109 -37.72 10.94 1.08
CA GLY A 109 -36.92 11.95 0.38
C GLY A 109 -35.43 11.76 0.65
N PRO A 110 -34.62 12.84 0.59
CA PRO A 110 -33.18 12.73 0.82
C PRO A 110 -32.88 12.11 2.18
N ILE A 111 -31.71 11.47 2.27
CA ILE A 111 -31.24 10.80 3.49
C ILE A 111 -31.27 11.76 4.69
N SER A 112 -30.92 13.04 4.49
CA SER A 112 -30.95 14.07 5.53
C SER A 112 -32.30 14.24 6.24
N ARG A 113 -33.42 13.88 5.61
CA ARG A 113 -34.76 13.96 6.22
C ARG A 113 -35.12 12.76 7.08
N ARG A 114 -34.40 11.64 6.95
CA ARG A 114 -34.74 10.40 7.66
C ARG A 114 -33.90 10.17 8.91
N VAL A 115 -32.80 10.90 9.04
CA VAL A 115 -31.81 10.71 10.10
C VAL A 115 -31.84 11.86 11.10
N GLU A 116 -31.36 11.60 12.30
CA GLU A 116 -31.04 12.65 13.29
C GLU A 116 -29.52 12.82 13.29
N VAL A 117 -29.02 14.04 13.44
CA VAL A 117 -27.58 14.31 13.51
C VAL A 117 -27.22 14.93 14.84
N GLU A 118 -26.00 14.65 15.31
CA GLU A 118 -25.26 15.54 16.22
C GLU A 118 -24.30 16.35 15.33
N ALA A 119 -24.46 17.66 15.28
CA ALA A 119 -23.68 18.53 14.39
C ALA A 119 -23.30 19.84 15.07
N MET A 120 -22.28 20.50 14.56
CA MET A 120 -21.79 21.79 15.05
C MET A 120 -22.02 22.88 14.00
N LEU A 121 -22.69 23.96 14.41
CA LEU A 121 -22.96 25.14 13.59
C LEU A 121 -22.64 26.38 14.41
N SER A 122 -21.81 27.27 13.88
CA SER A 122 -21.40 28.51 14.57
C SER A 122 -20.80 28.24 15.97
N GLY A 123 -19.94 27.22 16.07
CA GLY A 123 -19.33 26.75 17.32
C GLY A 123 -20.26 26.05 18.32
N GLN A 124 -21.56 25.96 18.06
CA GLN A 124 -22.54 25.33 18.96
C GLN A 124 -22.96 23.95 18.44
N THR A 125 -23.02 22.97 19.34
CA THR A 125 -23.56 21.64 19.02
C THR A 125 -25.08 21.65 19.08
N TYR A 126 -25.72 21.02 18.11
CA TYR A 126 -27.14 20.73 18.12
C TYR A 126 -27.40 19.26 17.79
N VAL A 127 -28.56 18.77 18.24
CA VAL A 127 -29.08 17.45 17.91
C VAL A 127 -30.44 17.61 17.23
N GLY A 128 -30.67 16.90 16.13
CA GLY A 128 -31.95 16.91 15.44
C GLY A 128 -31.81 16.83 13.92
N GLU A 129 -32.72 17.48 13.20
CA GLU A 129 -32.64 17.60 11.74
C GLU A 129 -31.41 18.41 11.32
N TYR A 130 -30.71 17.98 10.27
CA TYR A 130 -29.52 18.67 9.79
C TYR A 130 -29.86 20.04 9.20
N ARG A 131 -29.30 21.09 9.80
CA ARG A 131 -29.49 22.50 9.40
C ARG A 131 -28.21 23.13 8.86
N GLY A 132 -27.20 22.32 8.53
CA GLY A 132 -25.87 22.77 8.12
C GLY A 132 -24.80 22.60 9.20
N GLY A 133 -23.57 22.94 8.85
CA GLY A 133 -22.39 22.81 9.71
C GLY A 133 -21.72 21.44 9.65
N VAL A 134 -20.89 21.14 10.65
CA VAL A 134 -20.04 19.95 10.72
C VAL A 134 -20.78 18.83 11.44
N ILE A 135 -21.13 17.77 10.71
CA ILE A 135 -21.72 16.55 11.28
C ILE A 135 -20.67 15.81 12.11
N LEU A 136 -20.98 15.52 13.38
CA LEU A 136 -20.15 14.77 14.33
C LEU A 136 -20.60 13.31 14.45
N SER A 137 -21.90 13.05 14.33
CA SER A 137 -22.46 11.70 14.21
C SER A 137 -23.84 11.73 13.56
N VAL A 138 -24.25 10.60 13.00
CA VAL A 138 -25.55 10.39 12.39
C VAL A 138 -26.25 9.22 13.08
N THR A 139 -27.45 9.47 13.59
CA THR A 139 -28.31 8.48 14.21
C THR A 139 -29.29 7.94 13.17
N LEU A 140 -29.14 6.66 12.83
CA LEU A 140 -30.00 5.92 11.91
C LEU A 140 -30.95 5.03 12.69
N ARG A 141 -32.20 4.89 12.25
CA ARG A 141 -33.10 3.88 12.82
C ARG A 141 -33.00 2.58 12.05
N LYS A 142 -33.11 1.46 12.76
CA LYS A 142 -33.34 0.15 12.16
C LYS A 142 -34.82 0.01 11.85
N ASP A 143 -35.14 -0.69 10.77
CA ASP A 143 -36.54 -1.02 10.49
C ASP A 143 -36.86 -2.44 10.97
N PRO A 144 -37.67 -2.61 12.03
CA PRO A 144 -38.09 -3.92 12.48
C PRO A 144 -39.17 -4.54 11.57
N ARG A 145 -39.77 -3.78 10.65
CA ARG A 145 -40.84 -4.27 9.79
C ARG A 145 -40.30 -5.13 8.65
N PRO A 146 -40.96 -6.26 8.32
CA PRO A 146 -40.61 -7.04 7.15
C PRO A 146 -40.86 -6.23 5.87
N LEU A 147 -39.80 -6.00 5.12
CA LEU A 147 -39.83 -5.39 3.80
C LEU A 147 -39.87 -6.47 2.74
N GLU A 148 -40.80 -6.33 1.81
CA GLU A 148 -40.84 -7.11 0.59
C GLU A 148 -40.11 -6.33 -0.50
N TYR A 149 -39.28 -7.04 -1.27
CA TYR A 149 -38.54 -6.48 -2.40
C TYR A 149 -38.99 -7.18 -3.68
N ARG A 150 -39.35 -6.39 -4.68
CA ARG A 150 -39.76 -6.88 -5.99
C ARG A 150 -38.93 -6.22 -7.08
N LYS A 151 -38.69 -6.94 -8.16
CA LYS A 151 -38.01 -6.43 -9.35
C LYS A 151 -38.79 -6.70 -10.63
N LEU A 152 -38.58 -5.85 -11.63
CA LEU A 152 -39.04 -6.04 -13.00
C LEU A 152 -37.89 -5.74 -13.96
N GLU A 153 -37.53 -6.71 -14.77
CA GLU A 153 -36.48 -6.59 -15.79
C GLU A 153 -37.12 -6.40 -17.17
N ARG A 154 -36.87 -5.25 -17.79
CA ARG A 154 -37.44 -4.85 -19.09
C ARG A 154 -36.50 -3.86 -19.77
N ASP A 155 -36.87 -3.46 -20.99
CA ASP A 155 -36.25 -2.34 -21.67
C ASP A 155 -36.37 -1.03 -20.85
N PHE A 156 -35.32 -0.21 -20.89
CA PHE A 156 -35.17 0.96 -20.02
C PHE A 156 -36.31 1.98 -20.21
N GLU A 157 -36.73 2.21 -21.45
CA GLU A 157 -37.83 3.11 -21.77
C GLU A 157 -39.16 2.63 -21.22
N PHE A 158 -39.48 1.33 -21.33
CA PHE A 158 -40.68 0.78 -20.70
C PHE A 158 -40.70 1.00 -19.19
N LEU A 159 -39.56 0.78 -18.51
CA LEU A 159 -39.48 1.00 -17.06
C LEU A 159 -39.67 2.48 -16.69
N ILE A 160 -39.04 3.40 -17.42
CA ILE A 160 -39.22 4.84 -17.23
C ILE A 160 -40.69 5.24 -17.42
N GLN A 161 -41.31 4.80 -18.51
CA GLN A 161 -42.71 5.12 -18.80
C GLN A 161 -43.65 4.59 -17.72
N ARG A 162 -43.42 3.34 -17.26
CA ARG A 162 -44.20 2.73 -16.18
C ARG A 162 -44.09 3.51 -14.87
N VAL A 163 -42.88 3.89 -14.48
CA VAL A 163 -42.67 4.67 -13.26
C VAL A 163 -43.27 6.06 -13.39
N ARG A 164 -43.06 6.76 -14.52
CA ARG A 164 -43.67 8.06 -14.77
C ARG A 164 -45.20 8.02 -14.69
N TYR A 165 -45.81 6.98 -15.27
CA TYR A 165 -47.25 6.73 -15.17
C TYR A 165 -47.72 6.53 -13.73
N TRP A 166 -46.96 5.84 -12.88
CA TRP A 166 -47.33 5.70 -11.47
C TRP A 166 -47.42 7.05 -10.75
N PHE A 167 -46.46 7.94 -11.01
CA PHE A 167 -46.35 9.22 -10.33
C PHE A 167 -47.22 10.34 -10.95
N SER A 168 -47.78 10.16 -12.15
CA SER A 168 -48.69 11.15 -12.76
C SER A 168 -50.06 11.22 -12.10
N TYR A 169 -50.51 10.15 -11.43
CA TYR A 169 -51.85 10.09 -10.82
C TYR A 169 -51.83 10.15 -9.29
N SER A 170 -50.85 9.52 -8.63
CA SER A 170 -50.74 9.51 -7.16
C SER A 170 -49.33 9.17 -6.69
N LEU A 171 -49.05 9.32 -5.39
CA LEU A 171 -47.82 8.82 -4.78
C LEU A 171 -48.02 7.33 -4.46
N PRO A 172 -47.35 6.39 -5.16
CA PRO A 172 -47.51 4.97 -4.87
C PRO A 172 -46.94 4.66 -3.46
N PRO A 173 -47.62 3.83 -2.65
CA PRO A 173 -47.23 3.56 -1.25
C PRO A 173 -46.01 2.64 -1.11
N PHE A 174 -45.08 2.69 -2.06
CA PHE A 174 -43.76 2.09 -1.97
C PHE A 174 -42.88 2.83 -0.97
N ARG A 175 -41.97 2.11 -0.32
CA ARG A 175 -40.82 2.72 0.36
C ARG A 175 -39.86 3.31 -0.65
N ASP A 176 -39.49 2.50 -1.62
CA ASP A 176 -38.46 2.79 -2.60
C ASP A 176 -38.92 2.42 -4.00
N VAL A 177 -38.56 3.26 -4.96
CA VAL A 177 -38.76 3.05 -6.40
C VAL A 177 -37.45 3.46 -7.08
N THR A 178 -36.65 2.46 -7.45
CA THR A 178 -35.32 2.67 -8.02
C THR A 178 -35.18 1.95 -9.34
N VAL A 179 -34.76 2.65 -10.39
CA VAL A 179 -34.44 2.04 -11.69
C VAL A 179 -32.93 1.99 -11.85
N ILE A 180 -32.38 0.80 -12.10
CA ILE A 180 -30.96 0.61 -12.40
C ILE A 180 -30.82 0.11 -13.83
N LYS A 181 -29.99 0.80 -14.62
CA LYS A 181 -29.56 0.35 -15.95
C LYS A 181 -28.08 -0.01 -15.89
N ASN A 182 -27.69 -1.15 -16.44
CA ASN A 182 -26.31 -1.57 -16.60
C ASN A 182 -26.12 -2.14 -18.02
N GLY A 183 -25.45 -1.39 -18.89
CA GLY A 183 -25.42 -1.66 -20.32
C GLY A 183 -26.85 -1.73 -20.90
N ASN A 184 -27.18 -2.85 -21.53
CA ASN A 184 -28.51 -3.06 -22.15
C ASN A 184 -29.58 -3.60 -21.21
N LYS A 185 -29.22 -3.93 -19.96
CA LYS A 185 -30.17 -4.49 -18.98
C LYS A 185 -30.67 -3.37 -18.08
N ALA A 186 -31.99 -3.28 -17.92
CA ALA A 186 -32.59 -2.37 -16.96
C ALA A 186 -33.53 -3.12 -16.01
N THR A 187 -33.49 -2.72 -14.75
CA THR A 187 -34.26 -3.33 -13.67
C THR A 187 -34.91 -2.25 -12.83
N LEU A 188 -36.21 -2.35 -12.68
CA LEU A 188 -36.97 -1.56 -11.70
C LEU A 188 -37.05 -2.36 -10.40
N TYR A 189 -36.50 -1.80 -9.34
CA TYR A 189 -36.61 -2.29 -7.98
C TYR A 189 -37.67 -1.48 -7.24
N VAL A 190 -38.52 -2.18 -6.49
CA VAL A 190 -39.42 -1.57 -5.52
C VAL A 190 -39.30 -2.29 -4.19
N ALA A 191 -39.42 -1.54 -3.12
CA ALA A 191 -39.50 -2.07 -1.77
C ALA A 191 -40.69 -1.48 -1.04
N TYR A 192 -41.33 -2.26 -0.18
CA TYR A 192 -42.49 -1.83 0.61
C TYR A 192 -42.65 -2.68 1.87
N PRO A 193 -43.17 -2.11 2.97
CA PRO A 193 -43.64 -2.91 4.09
C PRO A 193 -44.70 -3.91 3.64
N LYS A 194 -44.59 -5.16 4.08
CA LYS A 194 -45.51 -6.25 3.70
C LYS A 194 -47.00 -5.90 3.85
N SER A 195 -47.33 -5.11 4.87
CA SER A 195 -48.71 -4.66 5.13
C SER A 195 -49.32 -3.79 4.00
N ARG A 196 -48.50 -3.25 3.09
CA ARG A 196 -48.96 -2.41 1.96
C ARG A 196 -49.21 -3.20 0.67
N GLU A 197 -48.94 -4.50 0.65
CA GLU A 197 -48.98 -5.30 -0.58
C GLU A 197 -50.34 -5.24 -1.29
N ALA A 198 -51.45 -5.27 -0.54
CA ALA A 198 -52.80 -5.17 -1.10
C ALA A 198 -53.06 -3.83 -1.82
N LEU A 199 -52.43 -2.74 -1.38
CA LEU A 199 -52.54 -1.40 -2.03
C LEU A 199 -51.70 -1.30 -3.30
N LEU A 200 -50.83 -2.27 -3.54
CA LEU A 200 -49.82 -2.27 -4.59
C LEU A 200 -50.07 -3.35 -5.65
N SER A 201 -51.09 -4.19 -5.51
CA SER A 201 -51.36 -5.36 -6.37
C SER A 201 -51.24 -5.06 -7.87
N GLU A 202 -51.91 -4.02 -8.37
CA GLU A 202 -51.84 -3.59 -9.78
C GLU A 202 -50.42 -3.14 -10.19
N LYS A 203 -49.71 -2.47 -9.28
CA LYS A 203 -48.34 -1.96 -9.57
C LYS A 203 -47.31 -3.08 -9.53
N LEU A 204 -47.58 -4.15 -8.80
CA LEU A 204 -46.73 -5.33 -8.67
C LEU A 204 -46.91 -6.34 -9.81
N GLU A 205 -47.86 -6.12 -10.72
CA GLU A 205 -48.12 -7.04 -11.83
C GLU A 205 -46.86 -7.26 -12.68
N GLY A 206 -46.50 -8.53 -12.87
CA GLY A 206 -45.32 -8.97 -13.61
C GLY A 206 -43.99 -8.83 -12.87
N MET A 207 -43.97 -8.35 -11.62
CA MET A 207 -42.75 -8.24 -10.82
C MET A 207 -42.44 -9.56 -10.09
N THR A 208 -41.16 -9.87 -9.95
CA THR A 208 -40.67 -11.07 -9.23
C THR A 208 -40.03 -10.70 -7.90
N PRO A 209 -40.10 -11.54 -6.85
CA PRO A 209 -39.35 -11.31 -5.61
C PRO A 209 -37.83 -11.25 -5.82
N THR A 210 -37.14 -10.49 -4.98
CA THR A 210 -35.68 -10.29 -5.02
C THR A 210 -35.15 -9.97 -3.60
N SER A 211 -33.84 -9.88 -3.43
CA SER A 211 -33.22 -9.20 -2.29
C SER A 211 -33.15 -7.68 -2.49
N SER A 212 -32.76 -6.95 -1.44
CA SER A 212 -32.37 -5.54 -1.58
C SER A 212 -31.33 -5.35 -2.68
N TYR A 213 -31.40 -4.21 -3.36
CA TYR A 213 -30.37 -3.78 -4.30
C TYR A 213 -29.22 -3.10 -3.55
N SER A 214 -28.08 -3.01 -4.22
CA SER A 214 -26.97 -2.12 -3.87
C SER A 214 -26.52 -1.40 -5.14
N PHE A 215 -25.96 -0.20 -4.96
CA PHE A 215 -25.35 0.54 -6.07
C PHE A 215 -23.94 0.97 -5.72
N GLU A 216 -22.99 0.39 -6.46
CA GLU A 216 -21.57 0.72 -6.40
C GLU A 216 -21.19 1.70 -7.51
N LEU A 217 -20.38 2.69 -7.16
CA LEU A 217 -19.81 3.66 -8.10
C LEU A 217 -18.80 3.04 -9.06
N GLY A 218 -18.21 1.89 -8.72
CA GLY A 218 -17.28 1.16 -9.60
C GLY A 218 -16.06 1.98 -10.06
N ASN A 219 -15.50 1.58 -11.19
CA ASN A 219 -14.25 2.12 -11.76
C ASN A 219 -14.47 3.14 -12.91
N TYR A 220 -15.63 3.76 -12.97
CA TYR A 220 -15.97 4.72 -14.03
C TYR A 220 -15.25 6.06 -13.84
N ARG A 221 -14.72 6.60 -14.94
CA ARG A 221 -13.94 7.86 -14.98
C ARG A 221 -14.81 9.10 -14.90
N PHE A 222 -16.05 9.01 -15.35
CA PHE A 222 -17.00 10.12 -15.33
C PHE A 222 -18.20 9.71 -14.48
N ARG A 223 -18.48 10.52 -13.47
CA ARG A 223 -19.52 10.29 -12.47
C ARG A 223 -20.41 11.52 -12.39
N TYR A 224 -21.65 11.35 -12.80
CA TYR A 224 -22.63 12.42 -12.85
C TYR A 224 -23.68 12.21 -11.78
N PHE A 225 -23.92 13.27 -11.01
CA PHE A 225 -24.93 13.31 -9.97
C PHE A 225 -25.85 14.47 -10.28
N GLY A 226 -27.15 14.24 -10.22
CA GLY A 226 -28.08 15.31 -10.55
C GLY A 226 -29.52 14.93 -10.35
N GLU A 227 -30.38 15.79 -10.85
CA GLU A 227 -31.81 15.65 -10.74
C GLU A 227 -32.55 16.24 -11.94
N LEU A 228 -33.80 15.81 -12.07
CA LEU A 228 -34.77 16.33 -13.02
C LEU A 228 -36.17 16.12 -12.44
N ARG A 229 -37.17 16.78 -13.03
CA ARG A 229 -38.56 16.51 -12.69
C ARG A 229 -38.96 15.12 -13.17
N THR A 230 -39.68 14.38 -12.32
CA THR A 230 -40.13 13.02 -12.65
C THR A 230 -41.10 13.00 -13.84
N GLU A 231 -41.90 14.06 -14.01
CA GLU A 231 -42.77 14.22 -15.19
C GLU A 231 -41.98 14.31 -16.51
N SER A 232 -40.74 14.82 -16.44
CA SER A 232 -39.86 14.98 -17.60
C SER A 232 -38.98 13.75 -17.85
N LEU A 233 -39.10 12.69 -17.05
CA LEU A 233 -38.24 11.51 -17.16
C LEU A 233 -38.41 10.80 -18.52
N SER A 234 -37.29 10.62 -19.22
CA SER A 234 -37.15 10.00 -20.53
C SER A 234 -35.76 9.37 -20.66
N GLY A 235 -35.61 8.21 -21.29
CA GLY A 235 -34.29 7.60 -21.45
C GLY A 235 -33.38 8.38 -22.40
N THR A 236 -33.93 9.25 -23.26
CA THR A 236 -33.16 10.20 -24.10
C THR A 236 -32.34 11.21 -23.29
N GLN A 237 -32.61 11.36 -21.99
CA GLN A 237 -31.83 12.23 -21.10
C GLN A 237 -30.49 11.63 -20.66
N PHE A 238 -30.28 10.34 -20.95
CA PHE A 238 -29.09 9.59 -20.54
C PHE A 238 -28.43 8.88 -21.74
N PRO A 239 -28.03 9.63 -22.79
CA PRO A 239 -27.39 9.03 -23.97
C PRO A 239 -26.05 8.40 -23.58
N ASP A 240 -25.75 7.22 -24.15
CA ASP A 240 -24.48 6.50 -24.02
C ASP A 240 -23.99 6.21 -22.59
N ALA A 241 -24.88 6.31 -21.59
CA ALA A 241 -24.57 5.96 -20.21
C ALA A 241 -24.38 4.44 -20.04
N GLU A 242 -23.21 4.05 -19.52
CA GLU A 242 -22.87 2.66 -19.22
C GLU A 242 -23.66 2.13 -18.01
N LYS A 243 -23.83 2.95 -16.97
CA LYS A 243 -24.61 2.60 -15.79
C LYS A 243 -25.41 3.79 -15.25
N ILE A 244 -26.66 3.55 -14.88
CA ILE A 244 -27.60 4.56 -14.38
C ILE A 244 -28.27 4.02 -13.11
N CYS A 245 -28.42 4.86 -12.10
CA CYS A 245 -29.33 4.67 -10.97
C CYS A 245 -30.29 5.85 -10.92
N LEU A 246 -31.60 5.60 -10.95
CA LEU A 246 -32.64 6.62 -10.81
C LEU A 246 -33.39 6.35 -9.51
N PHE A 247 -33.35 7.30 -8.58
CA PHE A 247 -34.15 7.31 -7.36
C PHE A 247 -35.38 8.17 -7.60
N VAL A 248 -36.56 7.56 -7.61
CA VAL A 248 -37.76 8.23 -8.09
C VAL A 248 -38.69 8.62 -6.95
N ARG A 249 -39.13 9.88 -6.97
CA ARG A 249 -40.20 10.44 -6.13
C ARG A 249 -41.13 11.26 -7.03
N LYS A 250 -42.34 11.57 -6.57
CA LYS A 250 -43.37 12.29 -7.35
C LYS A 250 -42.86 13.52 -8.09
N ASP A 251 -42.18 14.42 -7.39
CA ASP A 251 -41.83 15.73 -7.97
C ASP A 251 -40.41 15.74 -8.58
N VAL A 252 -39.55 14.83 -8.15
CA VAL A 252 -38.12 14.82 -8.52
C VAL A 252 -37.60 13.40 -8.66
N THR A 253 -36.83 13.19 -9.72
CA THR A 253 -35.99 12.00 -9.91
C THR A 253 -34.55 12.44 -9.74
N ARG A 254 -33.85 11.79 -8.81
CA ARG A 254 -32.41 11.99 -8.62
C ARG A 254 -31.65 10.85 -9.24
N PHE A 255 -30.49 11.12 -9.78
CA PHE A 255 -29.74 10.11 -10.50
C PHE A 255 -28.25 10.09 -10.17
N VAL A 256 -27.69 8.91 -10.41
CA VAL A 256 -26.25 8.68 -10.54
C VAL A 256 -26.03 8.04 -11.89
N VAL A 257 -25.22 8.67 -12.75
CA VAL A 257 -24.85 8.16 -14.07
C VAL A 257 -23.34 7.98 -14.10
N LEU A 258 -22.90 6.83 -14.58
CA LEU A 258 -21.51 6.44 -14.63
C LEU A 258 -21.14 6.09 -16.07
N SER A 259 -19.98 6.57 -16.51
CA SER A 259 -19.48 6.37 -17.86
C SER A 259 -17.95 6.35 -17.90
N SER A 260 -17.39 5.61 -18.85
CA SER A 260 -15.97 5.65 -19.18
C SER A 260 -15.64 6.77 -20.17
N THR A 261 -16.66 7.39 -20.78
CA THR A 261 -16.55 8.54 -21.68
C THR A 261 -17.38 9.73 -21.17
N PRO A 262 -16.99 10.98 -21.47
CA PRO A 262 -17.75 12.13 -21.02
C PRO A 262 -19.12 12.20 -21.70
N LEU A 263 -20.16 12.55 -20.93
CA LEU A 263 -21.55 12.67 -21.38
C LEU A 263 -22.00 14.12 -21.38
N ASP A 264 -22.81 14.47 -22.39
CA ASP A 264 -23.50 15.74 -22.50
C ASP A 264 -24.99 15.55 -22.14
N PHE A 265 -25.48 16.30 -21.16
CA PHE A 265 -26.87 16.21 -20.70
C PHE A 265 -27.75 17.27 -21.36
N PRO A 266 -29.00 16.92 -21.76
CA PRO A 266 -29.91 17.88 -22.38
C PRO A 266 -30.47 18.89 -21.37
N GLN A 267 -31.12 19.93 -21.90
CA GLN A 267 -31.82 20.93 -21.08
C GLN A 267 -32.87 20.25 -20.17
N GLY A 268 -32.99 20.76 -18.94
CA GLY A 268 -33.90 20.23 -17.91
C GLY A 268 -33.26 19.21 -16.96
N VAL A 269 -32.03 18.79 -17.23
CA VAL A 269 -31.19 18.05 -16.28
C VAL A 269 -30.34 19.02 -15.47
N VAL A 270 -30.38 18.91 -14.15
CA VAL A 270 -29.58 19.73 -13.23
C VAL A 270 -28.51 18.86 -12.60
N LEU A 271 -27.23 19.15 -12.89
CA LEU A 271 -26.10 18.47 -12.26
C LEU A 271 -25.74 19.14 -10.94
N TYR A 272 -25.34 18.32 -9.96
CA TYR A 272 -24.86 18.82 -8.68
C TYR A 272 -23.41 19.34 -8.77
N PRO A 273 -22.98 20.25 -7.88
CA PRO A 273 -21.67 20.90 -7.97
C PRO A 273 -20.44 19.97 -7.88
N TYR A 274 -20.63 18.75 -7.39
CA TYR A 274 -19.60 17.71 -7.30
C TYR A 274 -19.72 16.65 -8.40
N SER A 275 -20.65 16.84 -9.34
CA SER A 275 -20.70 16.09 -10.58
C SER A 275 -19.43 16.33 -11.39
N THR A 276 -19.14 15.38 -12.27
CA THR A 276 -18.18 15.60 -13.35
C THR A 276 -18.68 16.76 -14.23
N GLU A 277 -17.78 17.70 -14.50
CA GLU A 277 -17.97 18.87 -15.37
C GLU A 277 -17.02 18.76 -16.57
N GLY A 278 -17.51 19.06 -17.78
CA GLY A 278 -16.69 19.07 -18.99
C GLY A 278 -16.20 17.68 -19.44
N ARG A 279 -15.19 17.68 -20.32
CA ARG A 279 -14.71 16.46 -21.02
C ARG A 279 -13.35 15.94 -20.55
N THR A 280 -12.83 16.43 -19.41
CA THR A 280 -11.45 16.17 -18.98
C THR A 280 -11.37 15.48 -17.62
N ASP A 281 -10.86 14.25 -17.62
CA ASP A 281 -10.32 13.58 -16.43
C ASP A 281 -8.99 14.25 -16.03
N LEU A 282 -8.93 14.83 -14.84
CA LEU A 282 -7.73 15.52 -14.36
C LEU A 282 -6.68 14.56 -13.79
N PHE A 283 -7.07 13.39 -13.31
CA PHE A 283 -6.23 12.57 -12.42
C PHE A 283 -5.74 11.29 -13.07
N GLN A 284 -5.61 11.29 -14.40
CA GLN A 284 -5.02 10.21 -15.20
C GLN A 284 -5.65 8.83 -14.93
N GLY A 285 -6.97 8.77 -14.74
CA GLY A 285 -7.73 7.57 -14.43
C GLY A 285 -7.93 7.29 -12.93
N CYS A 286 -7.34 8.08 -12.02
CA CYS A 286 -7.61 7.97 -10.60
C CYS A 286 -9.03 8.46 -10.28
N ILE A 287 -9.86 7.56 -9.75
CA ILE A 287 -11.27 7.84 -9.43
C ILE A 287 -11.49 8.43 -8.02
N LEU A 288 -10.43 8.92 -7.39
CA LEU A 288 -10.42 9.55 -6.05
C LEU A 288 -11.10 8.72 -4.95
N CYS A 289 -11.06 7.38 -5.02
CA CYS A 289 -11.73 6.53 -4.01
C CYS A 289 -11.01 6.47 -2.65
N GLY A 290 -9.72 6.84 -2.60
CA GLY A 290 -8.92 6.83 -1.38
C GLY A 290 -8.57 5.43 -0.81
N ARG A 291 -8.90 4.32 -1.48
CA ARG A 291 -8.53 2.97 -1.00
C ARG A 291 -7.01 2.78 -0.85
N CYS A 292 -6.22 3.46 -1.69
CA CYS A 292 -4.77 3.46 -1.58
C CYS A 292 -4.26 4.16 -0.31
N VAL A 293 -4.98 5.16 0.20
CA VAL A 293 -4.61 5.93 1.40
C VAL A 293 -4.59 5.03 2.63
N SER A 294 -5.61 4.18 2.80
CA SER A 294 -5.74 3.31 3.98
C SER A 294 -4.70 2.20 4.08
N VAL A 295 -4.00 1.86 2.98
CA VAL A 295 -3.01 0.77 2.96
C VAL A 295 -1.57 1.27 2.77
N CYS A 296 -1.37 2.56 2.56
CA CYS A 296 -0.07 3.13 2.19
C CYS A 296 0.84 3.33 3.41
N PRO A 297 1.98 2.62 3.52
CA PRO A 297 2.92 2.83 4.62
C PRO A 297 3.58 4.20 4.60
N HIS A 298 3.74 4.82 3.43
CA HIS A 298 4.41 6.12 3.31
C HIS A 298 3.55 7.28 3.83
N GLY A 299 2.25 7.28 3.50
CA GLY A 299 1.30 8.20 4.11
C GLY A 299 1.21 8.01 5.63
N GLN A 300 1.30 6.77 6.12
CA GLN A 300 1.34 6.47 7.55
C GLN A 300 2.62 7.00 8.22
N GLN A 301 3.79 6.75 7.63
CA GLN A 301 5.09 7.24 8.12
C GLN A 301 5.08 8.75 8.34
N ARG A 302 4.53 9.51 7.39
CA ARG A 302 4.52 10.98 7.43
C ARG A 302 3.30 11.58 8.13
N GLY A 303 2.31 10.76 8.51
CA GLY A 303 1.03 11.23 9.03
C GLY A 303 0.30 12.18 8.06
N ASN A 304 0.62 12.12 6.77
CA ASN A 304 0.11 13.04 5.75
C ASN A 304 -0.31 12.25 4.50
N LYS A 305 -1.58 12.42 4.13
CA LYS A 305 -2.25 11.72 3.02
C LYS A 305 -1.72 12.14 1.64
N ASP A 306 -1.03 13.26 1.54
CA ASP A 306 -0.38 13.68 0.30
C ASP A 306 0.74 12.72 -0.14
N TYR A 307 1.40 12.05 0.82
CA TYR A 307 2.44 11.05 0.56
C TYR A 307 1.85 9.65 0.31
N THR A 308 0.66 9.61 -0.27
CA THR A 308 0.02 8.39 -0.74
C THR A 308 -0.16 8.49 -2.25
N PRO A 309 -0.48 7.39 -2.95
CA PRO A 309 -0.78 7.46 -4.37
C PRO A 309 -1.87 8.47 -4.73
N LEU A 310 -2.82 8.74 -3.82
CA LEU A 310 -3.85 9.75 -4.06
C LEU A 310 -3.22 11.14 -4.22
N GLY A 311 -2.30 11.52 -3.33
CA GLY A 311 -1.58 12.79 -3.42
C GLY A 311 -0.67 12.86 -4.65
N PHE A 312 -0.01 11.76 -5.03
CA PHE A 312 0.73 11.66 -6.29
C PHE A 312 -0.13 12.01 -7.51
N PHE A 313 -1.33 11.40 -7.65
CA PHE A 313 -2.21 11.68 -8.78
C PHE A 313 -2.74 13.11 -8.78
N ILE A 314 -3.06 13.68 -7.61
CA ILE A 314 -3.53 15.07 -7.50
C ILE A 314 -2.40 16.06 -7.82
N ALA A 315 -1.17 15.77 -7.39
CA ALA A 315 0.02 16.56 -7.71
C ALA A 315 0.35 16.58 -9.20
N SER A 316 0.00 15.51 -9.91
CA SER A 316 0.26 15.40 -11.34
C SER A 316 -0.45 16.46 -12.19
N VAL A 317 -1.58 17.01 -11.69
CA VAL A 317 -2.33 18.09 -12.38
C VAL A 317 -1.46 19.34 -12.53
N ASN A 318 -0.54 19.57 -11.58
CA ASN A 318 0.33 20.75 -11.55
C ASN A 318 1.81 20.40 -11.80
N GLY A 319 2.11 19.19 -12.28
CA GLY A 319 3.49 18.74 -12.52
C GLY A 319 4.34 18.56 -11.26
N ARG A 320 3.71 18.34 -10.09
CA ARG A 320 4.38 18.22 -8.78
C ARG A 320 4.48 16.78 -8.28
N GLU A 321 4.20 15.80 -9.14
CA GLU A 321 4.11 14.39 -8.74
C GLU A 321 5.42 13.81 -8.18
N GLU A 322 6.57 14.37 -8.55
CA GLU A 322 7.89 13.96 -8.03
C GLU A 322 8.03 14.19 -6.51
N GLU A 323 7.34 15.19 -5.94
CA GLU A 323 7.37 15.51 -4.51
C GLU A 323 6.74 14.41 -3.64
N TYR A 324 5.93 13.54 -4.24
CA TYR A 324 5.14 12.51 -3.56
C TYR A 324 5.43 11.09 -4.08
N ALA A 325 6.43 10.94 -4.94
CA ALA A 325 6.79 9.66 -5.55
C ALA A 325 7.85 8.86 -4.76
N ASN A 326 8.38 9.42 -3.67
CA ASN A 326 9.44 8.81 -2.85
C ASN A 326 8.89 7.72 -1.91
N CYS A 327 8.64 6.51 -2.43
CA CYS A 327 8.29 5.35 -1.61
C CYS A 327 9.09 4.10 -2.01
N HIS A 328 8.96 3.04 -1.23
CA HIS A 328 9.66 1.77 -1.45
C HIS A 328 8.88 0.78 -2.35
N MET A 329 7.89 1.24 -3.14
CA MET A 329 7.28 0.46 -4.23
C MET A 329 6.70 -0.93 -3.82
N CYS A 330 6.02 -1.01 -2.66
CA CYS A 330 5.50 -2.28 -2.13
C CYS A 330 4.29 -2.89 -2.85
N GLY A 331 3.68 -2.19 -3.81
CA GLY A 331 2.56 -2.72 -4.60
C GLY A 331 1.20 -2.81 -3.90
N LYS A 332 1.11 -2.59 -2.57
CA LYS A 332 -0.19 -2.62 -1.85
C LYS A 332 -1.25 -1.70 -2.44
N CYS A 333 -0.83 -0.57 -3.03
CA CYS A 333 -1.75 0.36 -3.68
C CYS A 333 -2.34 -0.17 -4.98
N ASP A 334 -1.57 -0.94 -5.77
CA ASP A 334 -2.06 -1.60 -6.99
C ASP A 334 -3.09 -2.66 -6.65
N GLU A 335 -2.82 -3.47 -5.61
CA GLU A 335 -3.69 -4.57 -5.16
C GLU A 335 -5.10 -4.08 -4.75
N VAL A 336 -5.21 -2.88 -4.17
CA VAL A 336 -6.50 -2.32 -3.70
C VAL A 336 -7.15 -1.35 -4.68
N CYS A 337 -6.50 -1.00 -5.79
CA CYS A 337 -6.99 -0.01 -6.73
C CYS A 337 -8.17 -0.56 -7.55
N PRO A 338 -9.41 -0.07 -7.36
CA PRO A 338 -10.56 -0.57 -8.11
C PRO A 338 -10.48 -0.23 -9.61
N ALA A 339 -9.73 0.81 -9.97
CA ALA A 339 -9.46 1.20 -11.35
C ALA A 339 -8.32 0.41 -12.01
N LYS A 340 -7.65 -0.51 -11.26
CA LYS A 340 -6.54 -1.33 -11.75
C LYS A 340 -5.43 -0.52 -12.43
N LEU A 341 -5.12 0.66 -11.86
CA LEU A 341 -4.01 1.49 -12.33
C LEU A 341 -2.68 0.83 -11.98
N ASP A 342 -1.70 0.93 -12.87
CA ASP A 342 -0.29 0.65 -12.58
C ASP A 342 0.31 1.83 -11.81
N ILE A 343 0.08 1.88 -10.50
CA ILE A 343 0.53 2.97 -9.64
C ILE A 343 2.04 2.85 -9.42
N VAL A 344 2.55 1.65 -9.12
CA VAL A 344 3.99 1.45 -8.89
C VAL A 344 4.82 1.81 -10.12
N GLY A 345 4.41 1.39 -11.33
CA GLY A 345 5.11 1.76 -12.56
C GLY A 345 5.17 3.27 -12.79
N ARG A 346 4.07 3.99 -12.51
CA ARG A 346 4.02 5.46 -12.61
C ARG A 346 4.88 6.15 -11.54
N LEU A 347 4.89 5.64 -10.31
CA LEU A 347 5.73 6.16 -9.23
C LEU A 347 7.22 5.99 -9.56
N LYS A 348 7.63 4.84 -10.08
CA LYS A 348 9.02 4.56 -10.47
C LYS A 348 9.59 5.61 -11.41
N GLY A 349 8.80 6.02 -12.42
CA GLY A 349 9.22 7.03 -13.40
C GLY A 349 9.40 8.45 -12.86
N LYS A 350 8.99 8.72 -11.61
CA LYS A 350 9.01 10.07 -10.99
C LYS A 350 9.73 10.12 -9.65
N ALA A 351 9.98 8.97 -9.03
CA ALA A 351 10.59 8.89 -7.70
C ALA A 351 12.02 9.44 -7.69
N LYS A 352 12.39 10.10 -6.60
CA LYS A 352 13.78 10.45 -6.25
C LYS A 352 14.10 9.78 -4.93
N LEU A 353 14.89 8.71 -4.97
CA LEU A 353 15.19 7.89 -3.79
C LEU A 353 16.60 8.21 -3.29
N ARG A 354 16.90 7.94 -2.01
CA ARG A 354 18.28 8.03 -1.54
C ARG A 354 19.09 6.90 -2.18
N SER A 355 20.27 7.26 -2.68
CA SER A 355 21.24 6.27 -3.11
C SER A 355 22.13 5.88 -1.95
N HIS A 356 22.28 4.58 -1.78
CA HIS A 356 23.28 3.95 -0.94
C HIS A 356 24.06 2.98 -1.81
N GLU A 357 25.38 2.96 -1.65
CA GLU A 357 26.28 2.02 -2.30
C GLU A 357 26.87 1.07 -1.25
N ILE A 358 27.56 0.02 -1.69
CA ILE A 358 28.20 -0.95 -0.82
C ILE A 358 29.70 -0.67 -0.84
N ASP A 359 30.26 -0.40 0.34
CA ASP A 359 31.70 -0.06 0.46
C ASP A 359 32.62 -1.29 0.27
N VAL A 360 32.09 -2.51 0.39
CA VAL A 360 32.87 -3.75 0.30
C VAL A 360 32.38 -4.64 -0.83
N VAL A 361 33.25 -4.84 -1.82
CA VAL A 361 32.99 -5.70 -2.97
C VAL A 361 33.51 -7.11 -2.67
N LEU A 362 32.59 -8.07 -2.57
CA LEU A 362 32.88 -9.49 -2.50
C LEU A 362 32.60 -10.09 -3.88
N ASN A 363 33.56 -10.82 -4.43
CA ASN A 363 33.43 -11.44 -5.76
C ASN A 363 34.00 -12.86 -5.73
N PHE A 364 33.27 -13.75 -5.07
CA PHE A 364 33.60 -15.17 -4.93
C PHE A 364 32.51 -16.00 -5.62
N PRO A 365 32.58 -16.19 -6.94
CA PRO A 365 31.54 -16.89 -7.68
C PRO A 365 31.52 -18.39 -7.37
N ALA A 366 30.34 -18.98 -7.50
CA ALA A 366 30.07 -20.40 -7.41
C ALA A 366 28.73 -20.70 -8.10
N LYS A 367 28.36 -21.98 -8.25
CA LYS A 367 27.03 -22.38 -8.74
C LYS A 367 25.88 -21.76 -7.95
N LYS A 368 26.04 -21.70 -6.63
CA LYS A 368 25.08 -21.11 -5.69
C LYS A 368 25.75 -19.98 -4.95
N VAL A 369 25.13 -18.81 -4.90
CA VAL A 369 25.72 -17.63 -4.27
C VAL A 369 24.74 -16.92 -3.34
N ILE A 370 25.27 -16.32 -2.27
CA ILE A 370 24.56 -15.26 -1.56
C ILE A 370 24.86 -13.94 -2.29
N LEU A 371 23.82 -13.24 -2.75
CA LEU A 371 23.98 -11.95 -3.43
C LEU A 371 23.66 -10.81 -2.46
N LEU A 372 24.63 -9.94 -2.24
CA LEU A 372 24.49 -8.76 -1.41
C LEU A 372 24.20 -7.53 -2.28
N THR A 373 23.23 -6.74 -1.85
CA THR A 373 22.85 -5.46 -2.47
C THR A 373 22.92 -4.34 -1.41
N PRO A 374 22.68 -3.06 -1.76
CA PRO A 374 22.65 -2.00 -0.75
C PRO A 374 21.63 -2.24 0.37
N ILE A 375 20.62 -3.09 0.15
CA ILE A 375 19.61 -3.49 1.14
C ILE A 375 20.25 -4.30 2.28
N SER A 376 21.24 -5.15 1.98
CA SER A 376 21.89 -6.05 2.94
C SER A 376 23.29 -5.57 3.36
N ARG A 377 23.67 -4.32 3.04
CA ARG A 377 25.02 -3.76 3.30
C ARG A 377 25.46 -3.85 4.78
N GLU A 378 24.52 -3.79 5.71
CA GLU A 378 24.77 -3.83 7.16
C GLU A 378 24.64 -5.24 7.76
N LEU A 379 24.54 -6.28 6.92
CA LEU A 379 24.35 -7.68 7.34
C LEU A 379 25.64 -8.50 7.25
N LYS A 380 26.82 -7.87 7.39
CA LYS A 380 28.12 -8.53 7.24
C LYS A 380 28.34 -9.65 8.26
N LYS A 381 27.92 -9.44 9.51
CA LYS A 381 28.05 -10.46 10.57
C LYS A 381 27.13 -11.65 10.26
N GLU A 382 25.88 -11.35 9.97
CA GLU A 382 24.84 -12.31 9.64
C GLU A 382 25.22 -13.14 8.40
N LEU A 383 25.87 -12.54 7.40
CA LEU A 383 26.44 -13.23 6.24
C LEU A 383 27.46 -14.29 6.67
N VAL A 384 28.44 -13.93 7.50
CA VAL A 384 29.50 -14.86 7.95
C VAL A 384 28.88 -16.03 8.73
N ASP A 385 27.95 -15.72 9.64
CA ASP A 385 27.26 -16.72 10.44
C ASP A 385 26.48 -17.71 9.55
N VAL A 386 25.78 -17.20 8.53
CA VAL A 386 25.06 -18.01 7.54
C VAL A 386 25.99 -18.89 6.72
N LEU A 387 27.12 -18.36 6.25
CA LEU A 387 28.08 -19.14 5.47
C LEU A 387 28.63 -20.31 6.28
N ASN A 388 28.95 -20.09 7.56
CA ASN A 388 29.41 -21.13 8.46
C ASN A 388 28.34 -22.20 8.69
N LEU A 389 27.09 -21.79 8.92
CA LEU A 389 25.96 -22.72 9.07
C LEU A 389 25.77 -23.56 7.81
N LEU A 390 25.66 -22.94 6.63
CA LEU A 390 25.35 -23.64 5.38
C LEU A 390 26.53 -24.54 4.95
N SER A 391 27.78 -24.12 5.23
CA SER A 391 28.97 -24.97 5.06
C SER A 391 28.91 -26.22 5.96
N SER A 392 28.50 -26.07 7.22
CA SER A 392 28.31 -27.22 8.13
C SER A 392 27.22 -28.20 7.68
N LEU A 393 26.29 -27.73 6.85
CA LEU A 393 25.26 -28.53 6.18
C LEU A 393 25.73 -29.10 4.83
N GLY A 394 27.00 -28.92 4.47
CA GLY A 394 27.58 -29.45 3.24
C GLY A 394 27.28 -28.64 1.98
N MET A 395 26.82 -27.39 2.11
CA MET A 395 26.55 -26.52 0.96
C MET A 395 27.77 -25.65 0.64
N LYS A 396 28.36 -25.82 -0.55
CA LYS A 396 29.37 -24.90 -1.10
C LYS A 396 28.67 -23.68 -1.69
N LEU A 397 28.90 -22.51 -1.09
CA LEU A 397 28.30 -21.23 -1.49
C LEU A 397 29.39 -20.22 -1.81
N GLY A 398 29.18 -19.48 -2.90
CA GLY A 398 29.90 -18.25 -3.19
C GLY A 398 29.21 -17.04 -2.57
N VAL A 399 29.87 -15.88 -2.66
CA VAL A 399 29.30 -14.60 -2.25
C VAL A 399 29.64 -13.54 -3.30
N LEU A 400 28.61 -12.86 -3.76
CA LEU A 400 28.74 -11.78 -4.73
C LEU A 400 28.11 -10.50 -4.19
N THR A 401 28.73 -9.37 -4.52
CA THR A 401 28.17 -8.04 -4.26
C THR A 401 27.66 -7.45 -5.57
N LEU A 402 26.39 -7.05 -5.62
CA LEU A 402 25.82 -6.23 -6.68
C LEU A 402 26.01 -4.75 -6.31
N ASN A 403 27.12 -4.17 -6.74
CA ASN A 403 27.44 -2.78 -6.45
C ASN A 403 26.68 -1.82 -7.39
N VAL A 404 25.41 -1.56 -7.07
CA VAL A 404 24.55 -0.62 -7.78
C VAL A 404 23.89 0.34 -6.79
N PRO A 405 23.57 1.58 -7.20
CA PRO A 405 22.74 2.49 -6.41
C PRO A 405 21.43 1.83 -5.97
N LEU A 406 21.08 1.96 -4.68
CA LEU A 406 19.79 1.47 -4.13
C LEU A 406 18.59 1.90 -4.97
N GLU A 407 18.61 3.15 -5.45
CA GLU A 407 17.56 3.71 -6.30
C GLU A 407 17.34 2.87 -7.58
N LYS A 408 18.42 2.49 -8.28
CA LYS A 408 18.34 1.70 -9.51
C LYS A 408 17.75 0.31 -9.23
N LEU A 409 18.12 -0.30 -8.10
CA LEU A 409 17.59 -1.59 -7.67
C LEU A 409 16.08 -1.52 -7.41
N VAL A 410 15.63 -0.54 -6.62
CA VAL A 410 14.19 -0.38 -6.26
C VAL A 410 13.35 -0.04 -7.48
N LYS A 411 13.88 0.77 -8.41
CA LYS A 411 13.19 1.11 -9.67
C LYS A 411 13.21 -0.03 -10.68
N GLY A 412 14.17 -0.94 -10.60
CA GLY A 412 14.36 -2.01 -11.59
C GLY A 412 15.00 -1.51 -12.89
N GLU A 413 15.82 -0.46 -12.80
CA GLU A 413 16.49 0.19 -13.94
C GLU A 413 17.90 -0.37 -14.19
N LEU A 414 18.06 -1.69 -14.08
CA LEU A 414 19.32 -2.37 -14.37
C LEU A 414 19.13 -3.78 -14.91
N GLU A 415 20.07 -4.21 -15.75
CA GLU A 415 20.21 -5.62 -16.14
C GLU A 415 21.08 -6.33 -15.10
N LEU A 416 20.65 -7.50 -14.64
CA LEU A 416 21.45 -8.31 -13.73
C LEU A 416 22.52 -9.06 -14.53
N SER A 417 23.79 -8.70 -14.31
CA SER A 417 24.95 -9.32 -14.95
C SER A 417 25.81 -10.03 -13.92
N LEU A 418 25.77 -11.37 -13.91
CA LEU A 418 26.56 -12.23 -13.03
C LEU A 418 27.46 -13.19 -13.82
N PRO A 419 28.53 -13.73 -13.19
CA PRO A 419 29.43 -14.73 -13.79
C PRO A 419 28.70 -15.95 -14.38
N GLN A 420 29.32 -16.61 -15.36
CA GLN A 420 28.65 -17.68 -16.12
C GLN A 420 28.28 -18.90 -15.26
N GLU A 421 29.09 -19.21 -14.27
CA GLU A 421 28.89 -20.35 -13.37
C GLU A 421 27.72 -20.20 -12.38
N VAL A 422 27.19 -18.99 -12.17
CA VAL A 422 26.11 -18.75 -11.21
C VAL A 422 24.78 -19.27 -11.76
N GLU A 423 24.17 -20.23 -11.05
CA GLU A 423 22.90 -20.88 -11.39
C GLU A 423 21.77 -20.47 -10.41
N GLN A 424 22.09 -20.22 -9.14
CA GLN A 424 21.12 -19.90 -8.07
C GLN A 424 21.62 -18.77 -7.15
N ILE A 425 20.71 -17.84 -6.83
CA ILE A 425 20.92 -16.74 -5.89
C ILE A 425 20.09 -16.97 -4.63
N TYR A 426 20.74 -16.82 -3.48
CA TYR A 426 20.09 -16.67 -2.18
C TYR A 426 20.20 -15.23 -1.70
N THR A 427 19.09 -14.69 -1.17
CA THR A 427 19.08 -13.36 -0.53
C THR A 427 18.89 -13.49 0.97
N LEU A 428 19.44 -12.54 1.73
CA LEU A 428 19.30 -12.53 3.19
C LEU A 428 18.00 -11.88 3.64
N THR A 429 17.36 -11.09 2.78
CA THR A 429 16.11 -10.38 3.10
C THR A 429 15.04 -10.65 2.03
N PRO A 430 13.75 -10.68 2.41
CA PRO A 430 12.66 -10.82 1.44
C PRO A 430 12.52 -9.58 0.53
N GLU A 431 12.90 -8.39 1.02
CA GLU A 431 12.96 -7.15 0.24
C GLU A 431 13.92 -7.28 -0.95
N GLU A 432 15.12 -7.80 -0.69
CA GLU A 432 16.14 -8.02 -1.71
C GLU A 432 15.70 -9.07 -2.74
N ALA A 433 15.09 -10.18 -2.30
CA ALA A 433 14.50 -11.17 -3.21
C ALA A 433 13.45 -10.53 -4.12
N TYR A 434 12.54 -9.72 -3.56
CA TYR A 434 11.46 -9.10 -4.32
C TYR A 434 11.97 -8.22 -5.47
N TYR A 435 12.99 -7.40 -5.24
CA TYR A 435 13.53 -6.54 -6.30
C TYR A 435 14.38 -7.32 -7.30
N LEU A 436 15.20 -8.26 -6.85
CA LEU A 436 16.05 -9.06 -7.73
C LEU A 436 15.23 -9.91 -8.72
N VAL A 437 14.10 -10.48 -8.28
CA VAL A 437 13.18 -11.24 -9.15
C VAL A 437 12.57 -10.36 -10.26
N GLN A 438 12.43 -9.06 -10.04
CA GLN A 438 11.91 -8.12 -11.04
C GLN A 438 12.95 -7.68 -12.07
N LEU A 439 14.24 -7.89 -11.81
CA LEU A 439 15.30 -7.50 -12.72
C LEU A 439 15.31 -8.40 -13.94
N ARG A 440 15.56 -7.81 -15.11
CA ARG A 440 15.76 -8.59 -16.34
C ARG A 440 17.15 -9.22 -16.29
N SER A 441 17.20 -10.55 -16.31
CA SER A 441 18.43 -11.31 -16.51
C SER A 441 18.51 -11.83 -17.94
N ARG A 442 19.72 -11.87 -18.50
CA ARG A 442 19.98 -12.48 -19.82
C ARG A 442 19.86 -14.01 -19.80
N ARG A 443 19.84 -14.60 -18.61
CA ARG A 443 19.75 -16.06 -18.37
C ARG A 443 18.69 -16.34 -17.31
N VAL A 444 18.04 -17.49 -17.41
CA VAL A 444 17.13 -17.96 -16.34
C VAL A 444 17.99 -18.29 -15.13
N MET A 445 17.75 -17.58 -14.02
CA MET A 445 18.43 -17.73 -12.75
C MET A 445 17.38 -17.81 -11.66
N ASP A 446 17.56 -18.72 -10.72
CA ASP A 446 16.61 -18.88 -9.62
C ASP A 446 17.01 -17.93 -8.47
N VAL A 447 16.07 -17.09 -8.02
CA VAL A 447 16.29 -16.13 -6.93
C VAL A 447 15.37 -16.52 -5.78
N SER A 448 15.97 -17.03 -4.70
CA SER A 448 15.26 -17.49 -3.52
C SER A 448 15.62 -16.63 -2.30
N PHE A 449 14.62 -16.37 -1.46
CA PHE A 449 14.88 -15.88 -0.12
C PHE A 449 15.40 -17.05 0.74
N LEU A 450 16.57 -16.89 1.38
CA LEU A 450 17.28 -17.99 2.05
C LEU A 450 16.41 -18.79 3.02
N TYR A 451 15.54 -18.12 3.80
CA TYR A 451 14.67 -18.78 4.77
C TYR A 451 13.80 -19.88 4.16
N ASP A 452 13.29 -19.68 2.94
CA ASP A 452 12.40 -20.65 2.28
C ASP A 452 13.14 -21.95 1.91
N GLU A 453 14.47 -21.87 1.77
CA GLU A 453 15.37 -22.94 1.35
C GLU A 453 15.97 -23.71 2.53
N LEU A 454 15.74 -23.24 3.75
CA LEU A 454 16.25 -23.88 4.95
C LEU A 454 15.58 -25.25 5.19
N PRO A 455 16.33 -26.22 5.75
CA PRO A 455 15.76 -27.47 6.23
C PRO A 455 14.63 -27.25 7.25
N GLU A 456 13.64 -28.15 7.25
CA GLU A 456 12.47 -28.09 8.14
C GLU A 456 12.80 -27.87 9.63
N PRO A 457 13.84 -28.52 10.22
CA PRO A 457 14.17 -28.26 11.62
C PRO A 457 14.52 -26.79 11.92
N LEU A 458 15.21 -26.12 11.00
CA LEU A 458 15.58 -24.71 11.14
C LEU A 458 14.37 -23.80 10.92
N LYS A 459 13.54 -24.09 9.90
CA LYS A 459 12.30 -23.32 9.69
C LYS A 459 11.38 -23.43 10.90
N LYS A 460 11.27 -24.61 11.50
CA LYS A 460 10.46 -24.86 12.69
C LYS A 460 10.91 -24.03 13.90
N SER A 461 12.21 -23.86 14.10
CA SER A 461 12.75 -23.00 15.18
C SER A 461 12.30 -21.54 15.11
N VAL A 462 11.91 -21.08 13.91
CA VAL A 462 11.34 -19.77 13.64
C VAL A 462 9.81 -19.79 13.77
N THR A 463 9.14 -20.78 13.16
CA THR A 463 7.66 -20.83 13.12
C THR A 463 7.00 -21.26 14.42
N ASP A 464 7.73 -21.88 15.34
CA ASP A 464 7.23 -22.21 16.68
C ASP A 464 7.04 -20.95 17.56
N LYS A 465 7.48 -19.77 17.09
CA LYS A 465 7.32 -18.47 17.75
C LYS A 465 6.24 -17.62 17.06
N ARG A 466 5.78 -16.55 17.69
CA ARG A 466 4.94 -15.55 17.00
C ARG A 466 5.77 -14.77 15.97
N VAL A 467 5.50 -15.00 14.70
CA VAL A 467 6.26 -14.43 13.58
C VAL A 467 5.66 -13.10 13.12
N HIS A 468 6.50 -12.09 12.94
CA HIS A 468 6.24 -10.92 12.13
C HIS A 468 6.56 -11.24 10.67
N ARG A 469 5.55 -11.09 9.81
CA ARG A 469 5.63 -11.34 8.38
C ARG A 469 5.88 -10.01 7.65
N PRO A 470 7.10 -9.77 7.12
CA PRO A 470 7.44 -8.51 6.46
C PRO A 470 6.67 -8.34 5.15
N CYS A 471 6.46 -7.09 4.74
CA CYS A 471 5.57 -6.73 3.63
C CYS A 471 5.93 -7.32 2.26
N PHE A 472 7.20 -7.67 2.04
CA PHE A 472 7.68 -8.24 0.78
C PHE A 472 7.70 -9.78 0.76
N TYR A 473 7.42 -10.44 1.89
CA TYR A 473 7.46 -11.89 1.95
C TYR A 473 6.16 -12.53 1.42
N LYS A 474 6.26 -13.18 0.26
CA LYS A 474 5.15 -13.85 -0.44
C LYS A 474 5.04 -15.36 -0.16
N GLY A 475 5.87 -15.91 0.74
CA GLY A 475 5.80 -17.33 1.12
C GLY A 475 4.61 -17.70 2.02
N ARG A 476 4.60 -18.94 2.53
CA ARG A 476 3.43 -19.54 3.21
C ARG A 476 3.40 -19.36 4.74
N THR A 477 4.48 -18.85 5.34
CA THR A 477 4.56 -18.68 6.79
C THR A 477 3.51 -17.69 7.28
N LYS A 478 2.68 -18.12 8.25
CA LYS A 478 1.68 -17.28 8.91
C LYS A 478 2.36 -16.35 9.91
N GLY A 479 1.85 -15.13 10.05
CA GLY A 479 2.39 -14.14 10.99
C GLY A 479 1.61 -12.84 10.99
N GLU A 480 2.01 -11.92 11.87
CA GLU A 480 1.48 -10.56 11.92
C GLU A 480 2.02 -9.74 10.73
N GLU A 481 1.12 -9.20 9.91
CA GLU A 481 1.44 -8.42 8.72
C GLU A 481 1.38 -6.92 9.01
N LYS A 482 2.44 -6.38 9.63
CA LYS A 482 2.60 -4.95 9.89
C LYS A 482 3.83 -4.42 9.17
N CYS A 483 3.79 -3.20 8.65
CA CYS A 483 4.98 -2.59 8.07
C CYS A 483 5.95 -2.20 9.20
N SER A 484 7.20 -2.66 9.16
CA SER A 484 8.25 -2.23 10.10
C SER A 484 8.80 -0.84 9.80
N PHE A 485 8.55 -0.34 8.59
CA PHE A 485 9.15 0.86 7.98
C PHE A 485 10.65 0.78 7.67
N ALA A 486 11.36 -0.28 8.08
CA ALA A 486 12.82 -0.37 7.94
C ALA A 486 13.33 -0.09 6.51
N LEU A 487 12.78 -0.76 5.49
CA LEU A 487 13.16 -0.51 4.10
C LEU A 487 12.73 0.89 3.62
N LEU A 488 11.57 1.38 4.06
CA LEU A 488 11.09 2.71 3.69
C LEU A 488 12.00 3.81 4.26
N GLU A 489 12.48 3.65 5.50
CA GLU A 489 13.51 4.51 6.08
C GLU A 489 14.83 4.42 5.32
N LEU A 490 15.26 3.23 4.91
CA LEU A 490 16.47 3.06 4.11
C LEU A 490 16.36 3.79 2.75
N VAL A 491 15.20 3.70 2.10
CA VAL A 491 14.96 4.26 0.76
C VAL A 491 14.78 5.80 0.79
N ASN A 492 14.12 6.34 1.82
CA ASN A 492 13.82 7.77 1.91
C ASN A 492 14.76 8.55 2.86
N GLY A 493 15.41 7.85 3.78
CA GLY A 493 16.22 8.40 4.87
C GLY A 493 15.44 9.29 5.83
N GLU A 494 14.17 8.94 6.05
CA GLU A 494 13.25 9.64 6.94
C GLU A 494 12.95 8.74 8.14
N PRO A 495 13.31 9.14 9.37
CA PRO A 495 13.04 8.33 10.54
C PRO A 495 11.54 8.26 10.87
N THR A 496 11.13 7.15 11.48
CA THR A 496 9.77 6.88 11.95
C THR A 496 9.80 6.37 13.37
N SER A 497 8.67 6.54 14.06
CA SER A 497 8.42 5.78 15.29
C SER A 497 8.46 4.28 14.98
N THR A 498 9.00 3.51 15.93
CA THR A 498 8.98 2.05 15.84
C THR A 498 7.54 1.57 16.05
N PRO A 499 6.96 0.87 15.08
CA PRO A 499 5.59 0.37 15.22
C PRO A 499 5.57 -0.72 16.29
N SER A 500 4.56 -0.69 17.15
CA SER A 500 4.31 -1.80 18.09
C SER A 500 3.85 -3.03 17.31
N VAL A 501 4.57 -4.15 17.46
CA VAL A 501 4.22 -5.47 16.92
C VAL A 501 4.11 -6.46 18.07
N GLY A 502 3.18 -7.41 17.99
CA GLY A 502 3.00 -8.49 18.97
C GLY A 502 3.86 -9.73 18.70
N ALA A 503 4.76 -9.66 17.72
CA ALA A 503 5.64 -10.74 17.31
C ALA A 503 6.91 -10.86 18.16
N GLU A 504 7.42 -12.09 18.27
CA GLU A 504 8.64 -12.45 18.99
C GLU A 504 9.85 -12.59 18.05
N ILE A 505 9.60 -12.83 16.76
CA ILE A 505 10.63 -12.97 15.73
C ILE A 505 10.14 -12.36 14.42
N THR A 506 11.03 -11.95 13.53
CA THR A 506 10.69 -11.48 12.18
C THR A 506 11.45 -12.24 11.09
N LEU A 507 10.81 -12.44 9.93
CA LEU A 507 11.49 -13.03 8.76
C LEU A 507 12.42 -12.04 8.03
N CYS A 508 12.40 -10.76 8.39
CA CYS A 508 13.27 -9.76 7.77
C CYS A 508 14.32 -9.24 8.77
N PRO A 509 15.63 -9.42 8.50
CA PRO A 509 16.71 -8.87 9.32
C PRO A 509 16.64 -7.35 9.51
N LEU A 510 16.27 -6.60 8.46
CA LEU A 510 16.10 -5.14 8.55
C LEU A 510 14.97 -4.76 9.51
N ALA A 511 13.85 -5.48 9.43
CA ALA A 511 12.75 -5.32 10.36
C ALA A 511 13.18 -5.70 11.80
N GLY A 512 14.04 -6.70 11.96
CA GLY A 512 14.52 -7.13 13.29
C GLY A 512 15.26 -6.03 14.00
N LYS A 513 16.22 -5.40 13.29
CA LYS A 513 16.97 -4.23 13.77
C LYS A 513 16.04 -3.07 14.13
N LYS A 514 15.04 -2.76 13.28
CA LYS A 514 14.11 -1.65 13.51
C LYS A 514 13.14 -1.89 14.67
N LEU A 515 12.63 -3.11 14.80
CA LEU A 515 11.61 -3.51 15.78
C LEU A 515 12.23 -3.89 17.13
N GLY A 516 13.54 -4.14 17.19
CA GLY A 516 14.23 -4.61 18.39
C GLY A 516 13.89 -6.06 18.76
N ILE A 517 13.53 -6.88 17.77
CA ILE A 517 13.23 -8.31 17.95
C ILE A 517 14.17 -9.17 17.09
N PRO A 518 14.48 -10.41 17.49
CA PRO A 518 15.31 -11.30 16.68
C PRO A 518 14.74 -11.54 15.28
N SER A 519 15.63 -11.66 14.30
CA SER A 519 15.31 -12.10 12.95
C SER A 519 15.45 -13.62 12.81
N TYR A 520 15.00 -14.17 11.68
CA TYR A 520 15.20 -15.58 11.36
C TYR A 520 16.69 -15.97 11.36
N LEU A 521 17.58 -15.05 10.97
CA LEU A 521 19.03 -15.26 10.99
C LEU A 521 19.53 -15.45 12.42
N ASP A 522 19.15 -14.55 13.33
CA ASP A 522 19.56 -14.62 14.74
C ASP A 522 19.16 -15.93 15.43
N VAL A 523 18.08 -16.57 14.97
CA VAL A 523 17.58 -17.83 15.54
C VAL A 523 18.27 -19.06 14.94
N ILE A 524 18.52 -19.06 13.63
CA ILE A 524 19.18 -20.21 12.97
C ILE A 524 20.70 -20.18 13.14
N THR A 525 21.27 -19.00 13.38
CA THR A 525 22.68 -18.80 13.73
C THR A 525 22.78 -18.12 15.10
N PRO A 526 22.46 -18.83 16.20
CA PRO A 526 22.59 -18.26 17.54
C PRO A 526 24.03 -17.79 17.76
N SER A 527 24.18 -16.55 18.22
CA SER A 527 25.44 -15.83 18.39
C SER A 527 26.57 -16.73 18.87
N THR A 528 27.57 -16.96 18.02
CA THR A 528 28.85 -17.51 18.47
C THR A 528 29.71 -16.41 19.07
N GLU A 529 29.20 -15.71 20.09
CA GLU A 529 30.05 -14.89 20.94
C GLU A 529 31.03 -15.84 21.65
N GLY A 530 32.25 -15.95 21.10
CA GLY A 530 33.32 -16.76 21.66
C GLY A 530 33.89 -17.88 20.78
N LYS A 531 33.40 -18.12 19.55
CA LYS A 531 34.14 -18.99 18.60
C LYS A 531 35.08 -18.14 17.74
N GLN A 532 36.35 -18.48 17.79
CA GLN A 532 37.52 -17.82 17.20
C GLN A 532 37.52 -17.79 15.65
N GLY A 533 36.51 -17.20 14.99
CA GLY A 533 36.43 -17.17 13.52
C GLY A 533 37.39 -16.14 12.87
N ALA A 534 37.22 -14.85 13.18
CA ALA A 534 38.01 -13.77 12.57
C ALA A 534 39.37 -13.56 13.25
N ARG A 535 39.35 -13.37 14.59
CA ARG A 535 40.57 -13.19 15.39
C ARG A 535 41.49 -14.40 15.33
N GLY A 536 40.94 -15.62 15.23
CA GLY A 536 41.74 -16.83 15.20
C GLY A 536 42.71 -16.89 14.02
N VAL A 537 42.22 -16.67 12.80
CA VAL A 537 43.06 -16.73 11.60
C VAL A 537 43.99 -15.52 11.52
N SER A 538 43.51 -14.32 11.85
CA SER A 538 44.35 -13.12 11.86
C SER A 538 45.47 -13.20 12.90
N ASP A 539 45.17 -13.67 14.12
CA ASP A 539 46.15 -13.85 15.19
C ASP A 539 47.16 -14.95 14.81
N GLU A 540 46.72 -15.99 14.09
CA GLU A 540 47.59 -17.04 13.58
C GLU A 540 48.55 -16.55 12.49
N ILE A 541 48.08 -15.69 11.57
CA ILE A 541 48.93 -15.01 10.58
C ILE A 541 49.97 -14.14 11.31
N LEU A 542 49.52 -13.25 12.21
CA LEU A 542 50.39 -12.35 12.96
C LEU A 542 51.43 -13.11 13.80
N ARG A 543 51.01 -14.21 14.46
CA ARG A 543 51.93 -15.09 15.20
C ARG A 543 52.95 -15.75 14.28
N THR A 544 52.52 -16.27 13.13
CA THR A 544 53.39 -16.93 12.15
C THR A 544 54.45 -15.94 11.62
N PHE A 545 54.05 -14.71 11.29
CA PHE A 545 54.97 -13.67 10.87
C PHE A 545 55.94 -13.28 11.98
N LYS A 546 55.46 -13.13 13.22
CA LYS A 546 56.30 -12.83 14.38
C LYS A 546 57.33 -13.93 14.67
N GLU A 547 56.93 -15.20 14.60
CA GLU A 547 57.83 -16.35 14.79
C GLU A 547 58.88 -16.50 13.68
N ARG A 548 58.67 -15.82 12.53
CA ARG A 548 59.57 -15.84 11.36
C ARG A 548 60.18 -14.47 11.05
N GLU A 549 60.01 -13.48 11.92
CA GLU A 549 60.44 -12.08 11.71
C GLU A 549 61.92 -11.98 11.35
N LYS A 550 62.79 -12.76 12.03
CA LYS A 550 64.23 -12.76 11.74
C LYS A 550 64.56 -13.24 10.32
N VAL A 551 63.81 -14.22 9.81
CA VAL A 551 63.99 -14.75 8.45
C VAL A 551 63.49 -13.74 7.44
N MET A 552 62.36 -13.08 7.71
CA MET A 552 61.83 -12.03 6.83
C MET A 552 62.81 -10.85 6.74
N LYS A 553 63.39 -10.41 7.87
CA LYS A 553 64.44 -9.37 7.89
C LYS A 553 65.72 -9.77 7.18
N ASP A 554 66.11 -11.04 7.23
CA ASP A 554 67.27 -11.54 6.48
C ASP A 554 67.00 -11.52 4.96
N MET A 555 65.75 -11.75 4.55
CA MET A 555 65.35 -11.69 3.13
C MET A 555 65.36 -10.26 2.56
N GLU A 556 65.24 -9.22 3.39
CA GLU A 556 65.37 -7.81 2.96
C GLU A 556 66.76 -7.50 2.37
N TRP A 557 67.81 -8.29 2.69
CA TRP A 557 69.14 -8.14 2.08
C TRP A 557 69.15 -8.38 0.56
N TYR A 558 68.12 -9.03 0.02
CA TYR A 558 67.99 -9.32 -1.40
C TYR A 558 67.14 -8.28 -2.15
N GLU A 559 66.68 -7.22 -1.47
CA GLU A 559 65.95 -6.12 -2.09
C GLU A 559 66.83 -5.43 -3.16
N GLY A 560 66.31 -5.30 -4.39
CA GLY A 560 67.04 -4.82 -5.56
C GLY A 560 67.87 -5.88 -6.32
N LEU A 561 67.99 -7.10 -5.80
CA LEU A 561 68.58 -8.25 -6.48
C LEU A 561 67.51 -9.25 -6.96
N ASP A 562 66.57 -9.59 -6.09
CA ASP A 562 65.37 -10.38 -6.40
C ASP A 562 64.22 -9.98 -5.45
N ASP A 563 63.40 -9.02 -5.91
CA ASP A 563 62.28 -8.48 -5.15
C ASP A 563 61.13 -9.50 -4.95
N THR A 564 61.16 -10.65 -5.63
CA THR A 564 60.12 -11.67 -5.54
C THR A 564 60.35 -12.68 -4.41
N LEU A 565 61.58 -12.80 -3.91
CA LEU A 565 61.97 -13.79 -2.91
C LEU A 565 61.17 -13.67 -1.61
N ILE A 566 61.08 -12.45 -1.06
CA ILE A 566 60.33 -12.19 0.17
C ILE A 566 58.83 -12.43 -0.04
N GLN A 567 58.29 -12.10 -1.22
CA GLN A 567 56.89 -12.29 -1.55
C GLN A 567 56.54 -13.78 -1.62
N ASP A 568 57.37 -14.59 -2.26
CA ASP A 568 57.16 -16.04 -2.38
C ASP A 568 57.25 -16.74 -1.02
N TYR A 569 58.19 -16.32 -0.16
CA TYR A 569 58.28 -16.84 1.20
C TYR A 569 57.02 -16.52 2.02
N VAL A 570 56.56 -15.26 1.98
CA VAL A 570 55.31 -14.83 2.65
C VAL A 570 54.10 -15.60 2.11
N ARG A 571 53.99 -15.76 0.78
CA ARG A 571 52.93 -16.60 0.17
C ARG A 571 52.99 -18.03 0.68
N GLY A 572 54.19 -18.61 0.81
CA GLY A 572 54.39 -19.94 1.38
C GLY A 572 53.86 -20.07 2.81
N LEU A 573 54.16 -19.09 3.67
CA LEU A 573 53.64 -19.03 5.05
C LEU A 573 52.12 -18.91 5.08
N LEU A 574 51.56 -18.00 4.28
CA LEU A 574 50.11 -17.78 4.18
C LEU A 574 49.39 -19.04 3.71
N ARG A 575 49.90 -19.73 2.69
CA ARG A 575 49.34 -21.00 2.24
C ARG A 575 49.30 -22.04 3.35
N GLY A 576 50.31 -22.08 4.21
CA GLY A 576 50.32 -22.97 5.37
C GLY A 576 49.19 -22.66 6.36
N VAL A 577 48.94 -21.38 6.63
CA VAL A 577 47.92 -20.93 7.59
C VAL A 577 46.50 -21.02 7.03
N LEU A 578 46.30 -20.64 5.77
CA LEU A 578 44.98 -20.57 5.14
C LEU A 578 44.43 -21.95 4.74
N LYS A 579 45.31 -22.93 4.51
CA LYS A 579 44.92 -24.26 4.06
C LYS A 579 43.97 -24.94 5.03
N GLY A 580 42.80 -25.34 4.52
CA GLY A 580 41.78 -26.06 5.29
C GLY A 580 40.94 -25.20 6.22
N LYS A 581 41.06 -23.87 6.15
CA LYS A 581 40.16 -22.94 6.84
C LYS A 581 38.79 -22.90 6.14
N GLY A 582 37.73 -22.64 6.92
CA GLY A 582 36.37 -22.55 6.38
C GLY A 582 36.16 -21.27 5.57
N VAL A 583 35.27 -21.33 4.56
CA VAL A 583 34.94 -20.17 3.70
C VAL A 583 34.46 -18.96 4.52
N GLY A 584 33.66 -19.17 5.57
CA GLY A 584 33.21 -18.07 6.44
C GLY A 584 34.36 -17.42 7.22
N ASP A 585 35.34 -18.19 7.69
CA ASP A 585 36.53 -17.66 8.36
C ASP A 585 37.41 -16.84 7.40
N LEU A 586 37.58 -17.34 6.16
CA LEU A 586 38.33 -16.65 5.11
C LEU A 586 37.65 -15.35 4.67
N ILE A 587 36.32 -15.34 4.51
CA ILE A 587 35.55 -14.13 4.21
C ILE A 587 35.60 -13.15 5.39
N SER A 588 35.53 -13.65 6.62
CA SER A 588 35.66 -12.81 7.82
C SER A 588 37.03 -12.14 7.91
N LEU A 589 38.11 -12.88 7.61
CA LEU A 589 39.46 -12.32 7.47
C LEU A 589 39.50 -11.25 6.38
N TYR A 590 38.94 -11.55 5.20
CA TYR A 590 38.88 -10.62 4.06
C TYR A 590 38.18 -9.29 4.42
N LEU A 591 37.05 -9.37 5.13
CA LEU A 591 36.30 -8.19 5.60
C LEU A 591 37.06 -7.35 6.63
N GLY A 592 38.01 -7.95 7.36
CA GLY A 592 38.80 -7.31 8.42
C GLY A 592 40.24 -6.94 8.03
N LEU A 593 40.65 -7.12 6.76
CA LEU A 593 42.02 -6.83 6.31
C LEU A 593 42.43 -5.38 6.56
N GLY A 594 41.52 -4.42 6.38
CA GLY A 594 41.80 -3.00 6.60
C GLY A 594 42.12 -2.64 8.06
N ASP A 595 41.73 -3.47 9.03
CA ASP A 595 42.00 -3.24 10.46
C ASP A 595 43.34 -3.86 10.92
N LEU A 596 43.94 -4.73 10.10
CA LEU A 596 45.11 -5.54 10.47
C LEU A 596 46.43 -4.78 10.40
N PHE A 597 46.60 -3.87 9.45
CA PHE A 597 47.85 -3.15 9.21
C PHE A 597 47.56 -1.65 9.04
N LYS A 598 48.17 -0.81 9.89
CA LYS A 598 47.83 0.63 10.02
C LYS A 598 48.83 1.57 9.33
N SER A 599 49.92 1.07 8.76
CA SER A 599 50.97 1.88 8.14
C SER A 599 51.00 1.69 6.62
N SER A 600 51.48 2.72 5.91
CA SER A 600 51.70 2.68 4.45
C SER A 600 52.85 1.76 4.02
N GLU A 601 53.69 1.31 4.96
CA GLU A 601 54.84 0.43 4.69
C GLU A 601 54.44 -1.04 4.51
N GLU A 602 53.20 -1.42 4.85
CA GLU A 602 52.68 -2.80 4.82
C GLU A 602 51.64 -3.03 3.71
N GLU A 603 51.47 -2.08 2.77
CA GLU A 603 50.46 -2.15 1.70
C GLU A 603 50.70 -3.34 0.75
N TRP A 604 51.96 -3.66 0.46
CA TRP A 604 52.32 -4.83 -0.35
C TRP A 604 51.93 -6.15 0.33
N LEU A 605 52.06 -6.23 1.66
CA LEU A 605 51.73 -7.41 2.45
C LEU A 605 50.22 -7.63 2.50
N LEU A 606 49.45 -6.56 2.70
CA LEU A 606 47.99 -6.57 2.61
C LEU A 606 47.51 -7.14 1.27
N LYS A 607 48.10 -6.70 0.16
CA LYS A 607 47.76 -7.17 -1.18
C LYS A 607 48.05 -8.66 -1.36
N ILE A 608 49.19 -9.15 -0.85
CA ILE A 608 49.52 -10.59 -0.91
C ILE A 608 48.53 -11.41 -0.07
N ILE A 609 48.17 -10.95 1.13
CA ILE A 609 47.17 -11.62 1.97
C ILE A 609 45.82 -11.67 1.25
N GLU A 610 45.39 -10.55 0.67
CA GLU A 610 44.15 -10.47 -0.10
C GLU A 610 44.13 -11.47 -1.27
N GLU A 611 45.21 -11.54 -2.04
CA GLU A 611 45.33 -12.47 -3.18
C GLU A 611 45.31 -13.94 -2.75
N GLU A 612 46.03 -14.32 -1.70
CA GLU A 612 46.06 -15.71 -1.23
C GLU A 612 44.74 -16.12 -0.56
N VAL A 613 44.08 -15.21 0.18
CA VAL A 613 42.73 -15.45 0.73
C VAL A 613 41.72 -15.64 -0.40
N ARG A 614 41.74 -14.78 -1.43
CA ARG A 614 40.87 -14.93 -2.60
C ARG A 614 41.10 -16.27 -3.30
N ARG A 615 42.36 -16.67 -3.47
CA ARG A 615 42.69 -17.96 -4.08
C ARG A 615 42.15 -19.13 -3.27
N GLU A 616 42.30 -19.10 -1.95
CA GLU A 616 41.85 -20.19 -1.10
C GLU A 616 40.32 -20.30 -1.05
N ILE A 617 39.58 -19.18 -1.08
CA ILE A 617 38.10 -19.19 -1.15
C ILE A 617 37.60 -19.83 -2.47
N MET A 618 38.33 -19.63 -3.57
CA MET A 618 37.95 -20.11 -4.90
C MET A 618 38.29 -21.58 -5.15
N ASN A 619 39.22 -22.16 -4.39
CA ASN A 619 39.54 -23.58 -4.44
C ASN A 619 38.45 -24.44 -3.77
#